data_AF-A0A972RNR9-F1
#
_entry.id   AF-A0A972RNR9-F1
#
_cell.length_a   1.000
_cell.length_b   1.000
_cell.length_c   1.000
_cell.angle_alpha   90.00
_cell.angle_beta   90.00
_cell.angle_gamma   90.00
#
_symmetry.space_group_name_H-M   'P 1'
#
loop_
_entity.id
_entity.type
_entity.pdbx_description
1 polymer ?
#
loop_
_entity_poly.entity_id
_entity_poly.type
_entity_poly.pdbx_seq_one_letter_code
_entity_poly.pdbx_strand_id
1 'polypeptide(L)'
;MVRYTGPVCRLSRREGVDLGLKRWRRCGRLNNPPGNRPKKLRTKPTEYAIRLREKQKLKRIYQISETKMRRYFEKATRQRKMATGDYLIQLLERRLDNVIYRMGFAPTRRMARQMVTHGHVRVNGIKTNIPSFLVDVGEEITISSKMLNNPDVKKVMEEVKKIGVPSWLEVDFEQGKGRVIALPTAEEANLPVNTQLIIEFYSR
;
A
#
# COMPACT_ATOMS: atom_id res chain seq x y z
N MET A 1 -10.86 -12.87 -7.86
CA MET A 1 -9.92 -11.70 -7.79
C MET A 1 -8.50 -12.23 -7.71
N VAL A 2 -7.69 -12.08 -8.78
CA VAL A 2 -6.32 -12.60 -8.80
C VAL A 2 -5.42 -11.70 -7.95
N ARG A 3 -4.71 -12.26 -6.97
CA ARG A 3 -3.72 -11.55 -6.13
C ARG A 3 -2.42 -12.34 -6.05
N TYR A 4 -1.30 -11.64 -5.87
CA TYR A 4 -0.03 -12.31 -5.62
C TYR A 4 -0.02 -12.93 -4.22
N THR A 5 -0.05 -14.26 -4.13
CA THR A 5 0.04 -15.05 -2.87
C THR A 5 1.46 -15.55 -2.60
N GLY A 6 2.35 -15.49 -3.59
CA GLY A 6 3.70 -16.05 -3.49
C GLY A 6 4.64 -15.34 -2.49
N PRO A 7 5.92 -15.79 -2.45
CA PRO A 7 6.92 -15.30 -1.49
C PRO A 7 7.17 -13.80 -1.63
N VAL A 8 6.97 -13.04 -0.55
CA VAL A 8 7.11 -11.57 -0.56
C VAL A 8 8.57 -11.11 -0.48
N CYS A 9 9.42 -11.80 0.27
CA CYS A 9 10.84 -11.42 0.35
C CYS A 9 11.59 -11.62 -0.97
N ARG A 10 11.09 -12.50 -1.84
CA ARG A 10 11.57 -12.60 -3.22
C ARG A 10 11.37 -11.28 -3.98
N LEU A 11 10.26 -10.59 -3.73
CA LEU A 11 9.94 -9.31 -4.36
C LEU A 11 10.85 -8.19 -3.84
N SER A 12 11.02 -8.06 -2.52
CA SER A 12 11.92 -7.05 -1.94
C SER A 12 13.36 -7.26 -2.40
N ARG A 13 13.85 -8.51 -2.42
CA ARG A 13 15.17 -8.85 -2.96
C ARG A 13 15.32 -8.53 -4.44
N ARG A 14 14.25 -8.64 -5.23
CA ARG A 14 14.31 -8.30 -6.66
C ARG A 14 14.39 -6.80 -6.90
N GLU A 15 13.72 -6.00 -6.07
CA GLU A 15 13.75 -4.53 -6.17
C GLU A 15 14.92 -3.91 -5.39
N GLY A 16 15.66 -4.69 -4.60
CA GLY A 16 16.84 -4.23 -3.86
C GLY A 16 16.53 -3.34 -2.66
N VAL A 17 15.25 -3.13 -2.34
CA VAL A 17 14.78 -2.25 -1.27
C VAL A 17 13.73 -2.99 -0.44
N ASP A 18 13.61 -2.67 0.84
CA ASP A 18 12.53 -3.21 1.66
C ASP A 18 11.20 -2.56 1.27
N LEU A 19 10.25 -3.39 0.85
CA LEU A 19 8.93 -2.96 0.39
C LEU A 19 7.91 -2.89 1.54
N GLY A 20 8.31 -3.17 2.78
CA GLY A 20 7.41 -3.17 3.94
C GLY A 20 6.30 -4.24 3.88
N LEU A 21 6.53 -5.33 3.13
CA LEU A 21 5.53 -6.39 2.93
C LEU A 21 5.43 -7.36 4.12
N LYS A 22 6.39 -7.28 5.04
CA LYS A 22 6.42 -7.97 6.33
C LYS A 22 6.77 -6.94 7.39
N ARG A 23 6.14 -7.02 8.56
CA ARG A 23 6.41 -6.08 9.66
C ARG A 23 7.30 -6.68 10.76
N TRP A 24 7.00 -7.87 11.29
CA TRP A 24 7.83 -8.53 12.34
C TRP A 24 9.21 -9.01 11.88
N ARG A 25 9.38 -9.30 10.59
CA ARG A 25 10.66 -9.78 10.04
C ARG A 25 10.98 -9.06 8.75
N ARG A 26 12.00 -8.21 8.78
CA ARG A 26 12.55 -7.59 7.58
C ARG A 26 13.06 -8.66 6.61
N CYS A 27 12.89 -8.41 5.33
CA CYS A 27 13.40 -9.32 4.31
C CYS A 27 14.91 -9.17 4.21
N GLY A 28 15.67 -10.20 4.59
CA GLY A 28 17.13 -10.20 4.49
C GLY A 28 17.65 -10.36 3.06
N ARG A 29 18.97 -10.12 2.89
CA ARG A 29 19.72 -10.30 1.62
C ARG A 29 19.18 -9.48 0.44
N LEU A 30 18.75 -8.24 0.69
CA LEU A 30 18.20 -7.33 -0.34
C LEU A 30 19.15 -7.10 -1.52
N ASN A 31 20.46 -7.01 -1.24
CA ASN A 31 21.48 -6.81 -2.27
C ASN A 31 21.60 -7.99 -3.25
N ASN A 32 21.08 -9.17 -2.87
CA ASN A 32 21.16 -10.39 -3.67
C ASN A 32 19.80 -10.69 -4.34
N PRO A 33 19.65 -10.42 -5.65
CA PRO A 33 18.42 -10.70 -6.36
C PRO A 33 18.11 -12.22 -6.33
N PRO A 34 16.83 -12.61 -6.42
CA PRO A 34 16.46 -14.02 -6.44
C PRO A 34 16.85 -14.69 -7.77
N GLY A 35 17.19 -15.99 -7.70
CA GLY A 35 17.55 -16.84 -8.83
C GLY A 35 18.99 -17.36 -8.76
N ASN A 36 19.33 -18.27 -9.68
CA ASN A 36 20.62 -18.98 -9.70
C ASN A 36 21.70 -18.24 -10.50
N ARG A 37 21.45 -17.01 -10.95
CA ARG A 37 22.43 -16.25 -11.75
C ARG A 37 23.62 -15.80 -10.89
N PRO A 38 24.86 -15.87 -11.41
CA PRO A 38 26.05 -15.43 -10.68
C PRO A 38 25.97 -13.95 -10.31
N LYS A 39 26.40 -13.59 -9.08
CA LYS A 39 26.39 -12.19 -8.60
C LYS A 39 27.19 -11.23 -9.50
N LYS A 40 28.19 -11.73 -10.23
CA LYS A 40 29.10 -10.97 -11.10
C LYS A 40 28.49 -10.56 -12.46
N LEU A 41 27.32 -11.06 -12.84
CA LEU A 41 26.66 -10.77 -14.12
C LEU A 41 25.59 -9.67 -14.04
N ARG A 42 25.81 -8.63 -13.22
CA ARG A 42 24.93 -7.46 -13.22
C ARG A 42 25.27 -6.57 -14.42
N THR A 43 24.55 -6.77 -15.52
CA THR A 43 24.57 -5.83 -16.64
C THR A 43 23.97 -4.49 -16.22
N LYS A 44 24.51 -3.40 -16.76
CA LYS A 44 23.96 -2.05 -16.59
C LYS A 44 22.49 -2.07 -17.06
N PRO A 45 21.53 -1.63 -16.24
CA PRO A 45 20.13 -1.64 -16.64
C PRO A 45 19.90 -0.62 -17.75
N THR A 46 19.05 -0.98 -18.71
CA THR A 46 18.54 -0.02 -19.70
C THR A 46 17.55 0.94 -19.06
N GLU A 47 17.29 2.09 -19.69
CA GLU A 47 16.29 3.05 -19.19
C GLU A 47 14.91 2.42 -19.01
N TYR A 48 14.49 1.59 -19.97
CA TYR A 48 13.24 0.83 -19.86
C TYR A 48 13.23 -0.06 -18.62
N ALA A 49 14.34 -0.73 -18.31
CA ALA A 49 14.44 -1.58 -17.14
C ALA A 49 14.32 -0.75 -15.84
N ILE A 50 14.90 0.46 -15.79
CA ILE A 50 14.79 1.36 -14.64
C ILE A 50 13.34 1.79 -14.42
N ARG A 51 12.69 2.34 -15.46
CA ARG A 51 11.27 2.75 -15.43
C ARG A 51 10.34 1.59 -15.04
N LEU A 52 10.57 0.40 -15.61
CA LEU A 52 9.82 -0.80 -15.29
C LEU A 52 9.96 -1.18 -13.80
N ARG A 53 11.16 -1.05 -13.21
CA ARG A 53 11.41 -1.40 -11.81
C ARG A 53 10.68 -0.46 -10.85
N GLU A 54 10.71 0.85 -11.10
CA GLU A 54 9.97 1.82 -10.28
C GLU A 54 8.46 1.53 -10.27
N LYS A 55 7.88 1.25 -11.45
CA LYS A 55 6.47 0.83 -11.54
C LYS A 55 6.22 -0.46 -10.76
N GLN A 56 7.08 -1.47 -10.90
CA GLN A 56 6.94 -2.73 -10.17
C GLN A 56 7.03 -2.53 -8.65
N LYS A 57 7.90 -1.62 -8.19
CA LYS A 57 8.04 -1.26 -6.78
C LYS A 57 6.72 -0.74 -6.22
N LEU A 58 6.15 0.27 -6.87
CA LEU A 58 4.87 0.87 -6.47
C LEU A 58 3.72 -0.16 -6.46
N LYS A 59 3.58 -0.93 -7.55
CA LYS A 59 2.57 -1.98 -7.65
C LYS A 59 2.66 -3.00 -6.51
N ARG A 60 3.88 -3.39 -6.13
CA ARG A 60 4.13 -4.41 -5.10
C ARG A 60 3.87 -3.87 -3.70
N ILE A 61 4.20 -2.61 -3.42
CA ILE A 61 3.91 -1.96 -2.14
C ILE A 61 2.41 -2.01 -1.86
N TYR A 62 1.58 -1.55 -2.80
CA TYR A 62 0.10 -1.58 -2.67
C TYR A 62 -0.53 -2.95 -3.03
N GLN A 63 0.28 -3.88 -3.51
CA GLN A 63 -0.10 -5.26 -3.84
C GLN A 63 -1.29 -5.35 -4.80
N ILE A 64 -1.33 -4.50 -5.82
CA ILE A 64 -2.41 -4.48 -6.82
C ILE A 64 -2.00 -5.22 -8.09
N SER A 65 -2.99 -5.59 -8.92
CA SER A 65 -2.72 -6.17 -10.23
C SER A 65 -2.22 -5.09 -11.20
N GLU A 66 -1.53 -5.52 -12.25
CA GLU A 66 -1.04 -4.61 -13.31
C GLU A 66 -2.21 -3.87 -13.97
N THR A 67 -3.31 -4.58 -14.24
CA THR A 67 -4.54 -4.02 -14.80
C THR A 67 -5.14 -2.92 -13.92
N LYS A 68 -5.12 -3.09 -12.59
CA LYS A 68 -5.60 -2.07 -11.66
C LYS A 68 -4.66 -0.89 -11.59
N MET A 69 -3.36 -1.15 -11.55
CA MET A 69 -2.33 -0.09 -11.57
C MET A 69 -2.49 0.80 -12.81
N ARG A 70 -2.67 0.20 -13.99
CA ARG A 70 -2.92 0.94 -15.23
C ARG A 70 -4.22 1.76 -15.18
N ARG A 71 -5.32 1.19 -14.67
CA ARG A 71 -6.58 1.94 -14.49
C ARG A 71 -6.44 3.13 -13.53
N TYR A 72 -5.66 2.99 -12.46
CA TYR A 72 -5.38 4.11 -11.56
C TYR A 72 -4.53 5.18 -12.25
N PHE A 73 -3.55 4.77 -13.04
CA PHE A 73 -2.77 5.70 -13.85
C PHE A 73 -3.63 6.46 -14.88
N GLU A 74 -4.49 5.76 -15.62
CA GLU A 74 -5.42 6.38 -16.57
C GLU A 74 -6.43 7.33 -15.87
N LYS A 75 -6.89 6.97 -14.67
CA LYS A 75 -7.70 7.89 -13.85
C LYS A 75 -6.87 9.10 -13.41
N ALA A 76 -5.59 8.90 -13.12
CA ALA A 76 -4.70 9.95 -12.69
C ALA A 76 -4.34 10.93 -13.80
N THR A 77 -4.14 10.45 -15.04
CA THR A 77 -3.83 11.31 -16.20
C THR A 77 -5.00 12.16 -16.66
N ARG A 78 -6.24 11.69 -16.44
CA ARG A 78 -7.45 12.48 -16.75
C ARG A 78 -7.64 13.66 -15.81
N GLN A 79 -7.00 13.66 -14.64
CA GLN A 79 -7.12 14.74 -13.68
C GLN A 79 -6.25 15.93 -14.09
N ARG A 80 -6.88 17.08 -14.34
CA ARG A 80 -6.20 18.30 -14.78
C ARG A 80 -5.72 19.21 -13.64
N LYS A 81 -6.26 19.01 -12.44
CA LYS A 81 -6.02 19.90 -11.29
C LYS A 81 -4.75 19.60 -10.50
N MET A 82 -4.12 18.44 -10.72
CA MET A 82 -2.99 17.98 -9.92
C MET A 82 -2.01 17.19 -10.77
N ALA A 83 -0.73 17.19 -10.39
CA ALA A 83 0.27 16.38 -11.05
C ALA A 83 -0.11 14.89 -11.03
N THR A 84 0.04 14.21 -12.17
CA THR A 84 -0.37 12.81 -12.34
C THR A 84 0.27 11.88 -11.32
N GLY A 85 1.54 12.12 -10.97
CA GLY A 85 2.28 11.31 -9.99
C GLY A 85 1.68 11.40 -8.60
N ASP A 86 1.38 12.61 -8.15
CA ASP A 86 0.81 12.87 -6.83
C ASP A 86 -0.61 12.31 -6.73
N TYR A 87 -1.40 12.48 -7.79
CA TYR A 87 -2.77 11.98 -7.80
C TYR A 87 -2.82 10.45 -7.87
N LEU A 88 -1.86 9.82 -8.57
CA LEU A 88 -1.70 8.38 -8.54
C LEU A 88 -1.41 7.88 -7.12
N ILE A 89 -0.49 8.51 -6.39
CA ILE A 89 -0.21 8.14 -4.99
C ILE A 89 -1.45 8.36 -4.13
N GLN A 90 -2.11 9.51 -4.26
CA GLN A 90 -3.32 9.81 -3.49
C GLN A 90 -4.42 8.76 -3.72
N LEU A 91 -4.67 8.34 -4.96
CA LEU A 91 -5.62 7.27 -5.28
C LEU A 91 -5.24 5.92 -4.65
N LEU A 92 -3.95 5.61 -4.58
CA LEU A 92 -3.45 4.37 -3.99
C LEU A 92 -3.51 4.40 -2.45
N GLU A 93 -3.23 5.55 -1.84
CA GLU A 93 -3.32 5.72 -0.39
C GLU A 93 -4.77 5.66 0.11
N ARG A 94 -5.71 6.21 -0.66
CA ARG A 94 -7.16 6.23 -0.33
C ARG A 94 -7.88 4.90 -0.42
N ARG A 95 -7.22 3.84 -0.90
CA ARG A 95 -7.86 2.51 -0.97
C ARG A 95 -8.17 2.02 0.44
N LEU A 96 -9.37 1.47 0.66
CA LEU A 96 -9.82 1.00 1.97
C LEU A 96 -8.83 0.03 2.64
N ASP A 97 -8.26 -0.91 1.87
CA ASP A 97 -7.24 -1.83 2.41
C ASP A 97 -5.95 -1.14 2.84
N ASN A 98 -5.57 -0.06 2.17
CA ASN A 98 -4.41 0.73 2.55
C ASN A 98 -4.72 1.66 3.75
N VAL A 99 -5.91 2.28 3.79
CA VAL A 99 -6.36 3.11 4.89
C VAL A 99 -6.34 2.33 6.21
N ILE A 100 -6.90 1.11 6.24
CA ILE A 100 -6.88 0.24 7.44
C ILE A 100 -5.45 -0.09 7.89
N TYR A 101 -4.55 -0.30 6.92
CA TYR A 101 -3.13 -0.52 7.22
C TYR A 101 -2.47 0.73 7.82
N ARG A 102 -2.76 1.91 7.27
CA ARG A 102 -2.23 3.20 7.75
C ARG A 102 -2.78 3.60 9.12
N MET A 103 -4.05 3.27 9.41
CA MET A 103 -4.67 3.45 10.73
C MET A 103 -4.08 2.52 11.81
N GLY A 104 -3.23 1.56 11.43
CA GLY A 104 -2.63 0.64 12.41
C GLY A 104 -3.57 -0.45 12.91
N PHE A 105 -4.62 -0.76 12.16
CA PHE A 105 -5.53 -1.87 12.48
C PHE A 105 -5.16 -3.17 11.79
N ALA A 106 -4.13 -3.15 10.94
CA ALA A 106 -3.62 -4.33 10.30
C ALA A 106 -2.09 -4.35 10.27
N PRO A 107 -1.48 -5.52 10.53
CA PRO A 107 -0.03 -5.69 10.52
C PRO A 107 0.61 -5.46 9.15
N THR A 108 -0.09 -5.86 8.09
CA THR A 108 0.38 -5.74 6.70
C THR A 108 -0.81 -5.40 5.81
N ARG A 109 -0.56 -4.77 4.65
CA ARG A 109 -1.58 -4.54 3.62
C ARG A 109 -2.29 -5.83 3.15
N ARG A 110 -1.61 -6.98 3.22
CA ARG A 110 -2.23 -8.30 2.93
C ARG A 110 -3.33 -8.64 3.93
N MET A 111 -3.03 -8.45 5.21
CA MET A 111 -3.99 -8.72 6.28
C MET A 111 -5.13 -7.70 6.25
N ALA A 112 -4.84 -6.42 6.04
CA ALA A 112 -5.87 -5.39 5.89
C ALA A 112 -6.86 -5.74 4.78
N ARG A 113 -6.35 -6.16 3.61
CA ARG A 113 -7.18 -6.63 2.51
C ARG A 113 -8.03 -7.85 2.91
N GLN A 114 -7.45 -8.81 3.63
CA GLN A 114 -8.18 -9.98 4.09
C GLN A 114 -9.33 -9.59 5.03
N MET A 115 -9.07 -8.69 5.98
CA MET A 115 -10.07 -8.15 6.89
C MET A 115 -11.25 -7.52 6.14
N VAL A 116 -10.96 -6.71 5.11
CA VAL A 116 -11.99 -6.14 4.24
C VAL A 116 -12.76 -7.25 3.52
N THR A 117 -12.08 -8.17 2.82
CA THR A 117 -12.77 -9.21 2.04
C THR A 117 -13.63 -10.15 2.88
N HIS A 118 -13.24 -10.39 4.13
CA HIS A 118 -13.99 -11.22 5.07
C HIS A 118 -15.16 -10.44 5.73
N GLY A 119 -15.28 -9.14 5.44
CA GLY A 119 -16.40 -8.31 5.90
C GLY A 119 -16.27 -7.87 7.35
N HIS A 120 -15.05 -7.72 7.87
CA HIS A 120 -14.78 -7.20 9.21
C HIS A 120 -14.76 -5.67 9.31
N VAL A 121 -15.04 -4.98 8.20
CA VAL A 121 -14.92 -3.53 8.10
C VAL A 121 -16.26 -2.94 7.67
N ARG A 122 -16.63 -1.81 8.27
CA ARG A 122 -17.77 -1.00 7.88
C ARG A 122 -17.29 0.41 7.56
N VAL A 123 -17.89 1.01 6.53
CA VAL A 123 -17.70 2.42 6.18
C VAL A 123 -19.05 3.10 6.41
N ASN A 124 -19.10 4.13 7.24
CA ASN A 124 -20.32 4.83 7.65
C ASN A 124 -21.41 3.84 8.13
N GLY A 125 -21.02 2.83 8.92
CA GLY A 125 -21.93 1.79 9.42
C GLY A 125 -22.29 0.68 8.42
N ILE A 126 -21.99 0.85 7.12
CA ILE A 126 -22.32 -0.12 6.07
C ILE A 126 -21.18 -1.12 5.89
N LYS A 127 -21.49 -2.42 5.93
CA LYS A 127 -20.52 -3.50 5.70
C LYS A 127 -19.91 -3.39 4.29
N THR A 128 -18.62 -3.11 4.23
CA THR A 128 -17.90 -2.89 2.97
C THR A 128 -16.82 -3.94 2.81
N ASN A 129 -16.97 -4.82 1.82
CA ASN A 129 -16.06 -5.95 1.57
C ASN A 129 -15.17 -5.75 0.33
N ILE A 130 -15.12 -4.54 -0.23
CA ILE A 130 -14.38 -4.20 -1.45
C ILE A 130 -13.07 -3.50 -1.09
N PRO A 131 -11.90 -4.15 -1.22
CA PRO A 131 -10.61 -3.54 -0.86
C PRO A 131 -10.22 -2.34 -1.72
N SER A 132 -10.76 -2.25 -2.94
CA SER A 132 -10.53 -1.13 -3.86
C SER A 132 -11.48 0.05 -3.68
N PHE A 133 -12.37 0.00 -2.69
CA PHE A 133 -13.20 1.14 -2.31
C PHE A 133 -12.28 2.34 -2.02
N LEU A 134 -12.60 3.48 -2.61
CA LEU A 134 -11.84 4.71 -2.43
C LEU A 134 -12.52 5.50 -1.33
N VAL A 135 -11.82 5.67 -0.21
CA VAL A 135 -12.34 6.40 0.93
C VAL A 135 -12.25 7.89 0.64
N ASP A 136 -13.32 8.62 0.91
CA ASP A 136 -13.40 10.08 0.79
C ASP A 136 -13.26 10.78 2.15
N VAL A 137 -13.03 12.09 2.11
CA VAL A 137 -12.91 12.91 3.31
C VAL A 137 -14.23 12.88 4.08
N GLY A 138 -14.13 12.74 5.40
CA GLY A 138 -15.26 12.71 6.31
C GLY A 138 -15.82 11.32 6.58
N GLU A 139 -15.46 10.31 5.78
CA GLU A 139 -15.94 8.93 5.98
C GLU A 139 -15.36 8.31 7.26
N GLU A 140 -16.23 7.65 8.03
CA GLU A 140 -15.88 6.90 9.22
C GLU A 140 -15.71 5.42 8.89
N ILE A 141 -14.60 4.84 9.31
CA ILE A 141 -14.26 3.43 9.16
C ILE A 141 -14.29 2.78 10.53
N THR A 142 -15.05 1.70 10.67
CA THR A 142 -15.12 0.93 11.91
C THR A 142 -14.77 -0.52 11.68
N ILE A 143 -14.14 -1.13 12.68
CA ILE A 143 -13.68 -2.51 12.61
C ILE A 143 -14.48 -3.38 13.58
N SER A 144 -14.74 -4.62 13.18
CA SER A 144 -15.37 -5.61 14.04
C SER A 144 -14.57 -5.85 15.32
N SER A 145 -15.26 -5.91 16.45
CA SER A 145 -14.72 -6.32 17.76
C SER A 145 -13.89 -7.60 17.71
N LYS A 146 -14.29 -8.58 16.87
CA LYS A 146 -13.52 -9.83 16.66
C LYS A 146 -12.11 -9.56 16.16
N MET A 147 -11.95 -8.61 15.23
CA MET A 147 -10.64 -8.25 14.72
C MET A 147 -9.86 -7.37 15.68
N LEU A 148 -10.54 -6.50 16.44
CA LEU A 148 -9.92 -5.70 17.49
C LEU A 148 -9.29 -6.58 18.59
N ASN A 149 -9.92 -7.74 18.85
CA ASN A 149 -9.42 -8.72 19.81
C ASN A 149 -8.30 -9.63 19.30
N ASN A 150 -7.94 -9.55 18.02
CA ASN A 150 -6.87 -10.36 17.47
C ASN A 150 -5.50 -9.93 18.07
N PRO A 151 -4.69 -10.87 18.57
CA PRO A 151 -3.40 -10.55 19.19
C PRO A 151 -2.44 -9.80 18.26
N ASP A 152 -2.44 -10.11 16.96
CA ASP A 152 -1.59 -9.42 15.98
C ASP A 152 -2.04 -7.98 15.75
N VAL A 153 -3.35 -7.71 15.80
CA VAL A 153 -3.91 -6.36 15.66
C VAL A 153 -3.60 -5.53 16.91
N LYS A 154 -3.78 -6.10 18.11
CA LYS A 154 -3.47 -5.41 19.38
C LYS A 154 -2.00 -4.96 19.45
N LYS A 155 -1.06 -5.85 19.14
CA LYS A 155 0.38 -5.52 19.07
C LYS A 155 0.66 -4.35 18.12
N VAL A 156 0.02 -4.37 16.96
CA VAL A 156 0.16 -3.34 15.93
C VAL A 156 -0.42 -2.01 16.38
N MET A 157 -1.57 -2.01 17.06
CA MET A 157 -2.18 -0.82 17.62
C MET A 157 -1.30 -0.20 18.71
N GLU A 158 -0.72 -1.00 19.62
CA GLU A 158 0.20 -0.51 20.65
C GLU A 158 1.45 0.14 20.06
N GLU A 159 2.01 -0.44 18.99
CA GLU A 159 3.16 0.14 18.27
C GLU A 159 2.77 1.46 17.57
N VAL A 160 1.62 1.50 16.89
CA VAL A 160 1.18 2.69 16.16
C VAL A 160 0.78 3.83 17.11
N LYS A 161 0.22 3.52 18.30
CA LYS A 161 -0.01 4.52 19.35
C LYS A 161 1.27 5.26 19.76
N LYS A 162 2.44 4.61 19.69
CA LYS A 162 3.74 5.22 20.02
C LYS A 162 4.32 6.04 18.88
N ILE A 163 4.16 5.56 17.63
CA ILE A 163 4.74 6.20 16.44
C ILE A 163 3.87 7.37 15.96
N GLY A 164 2.55 7.27 16.15
CA GLY A 164 1.56 8.16 15.57
C GLY A 164 0.98 7.64 14.25
N VAL A 165 -0.18 8.20 13.88
CA VAL A 165 -0.84 7.99 12.59
C VAL A 165 -0.55 9.16 11.65
N PRO A 166 -0.62 8.97 10.32
CA PRO A 166 -0.50 10.08 9.37
C PRO A 166 -1.52 11.20 9.66
N SER A 167 -1.12 12.45 9.42
CA SER A 167 -1.91 13.68 9.62
C SER A 167 -3.31 13.67 9.00
N TRP A 168 -3.48 13.00 7.86
CA TRP A 168 -4.76 12.92 7.15
C TRP A 168 -5.76 11.94 7.77
N LEU A 169 -5.37 11.22 8.83
CA LEU A 169 -6.17 10.21 9.53
C LEU A 169 -6.34 10.54 11.00
N GLU A 170 -7.57 10.37 11.48
CA GLU A 170 -7.91 10.35 12.90
C GLU A 170 -8.25 8.91 13.30
N VAL A 171 -7.73 8.44 14.44
CA VAL A 171 -7.97 7.06 14.89
C VAL A 171 -8.28 7.03 16.38
N ASP A 172 -9.45 6.47 16.70
CA ASP A 172 -9.81 6.03 18.03
C ASP A 172 -9.54 4.53 18.15
N PHE A 173 -8.43 4.22 18.82
CA PHE A 173 -8.00 2.84 19.04
C PHE A 173 -8.86 2.08 20.06
N GLU A 174 -9.55 2.75 20.98
CA GLU A 174 -10.37 2.09 21.99
C GLU A 174 -11.65 1.54 21.37
N GLN A 175 -12.30 2.37 20.55
CA GLN A 175 -13.51 1.97 19.84
C GLN A 175 -13.23 1.23 18.52
N GLY A 176 -11.98 1.23 18.05
CA GLY A 176 -11.62 0.64 16.76
C GLY A 176 -12.24 1.40 15.58
N LYS A 177 -12.30 2.72 15.70
CA LYS A 177 -12.85 3.65 14.71
C LYS A 177 -11.74 4.53 14.15
N GLY A 178 -11.92 5.00 12.93
CA GLY A 178 -11.06 6.03 12.37
C GLY A 178 -11.79 6.84 11.30
N ARG A 179 -11.35 8.07 11.11
CA ARG A 179 -11.94 9.02 10.15
C ARG A 179 -10.86 9.56 9.23
N VAL A 180 -11.23 9.80 7.99
CA VAL A 180 -10.38 10.52 7.03
C VAL A 180 -10.66 12.01 7.16
N ILE A 181 -9.67 12.79 7.62
CA ILE A 181 -9.83 14.25 7.83
C ILE A 181 -9.47 15.03 6.56
N ALA A 182 -8.47 14.56 5.82
CA ALA A 182 -7.97 15.21 4.63
C ALA A 182 -7.58 14.19 3.55
N LEU A 183 -7.36 14.67 2.33
CA LEU A 183 -6.78 13.82 1.29
C LEU A 183 -5.27 13.68 1.50
N PRO A 184 -4.69 12.47 1.34
CA PRO A 184 -3.27 12.28 1.54
C PRO A 184 -2.45 13.03 0.49
N THR A 185 -1.33 13.60 0.92
CA THR A 185 -0.31 14.15 0.03
C THR A 185 0.73 13.09 -0.34
N ALA A 186 1.49 13.33 -1.42
CA ALA A 186 2.53 12.40 -1.86
C ALA A 186 3.69 12.28 -0.86
N GLU A 187 4.01 13.38 -0.17
CA GLU A 187 5.08 13.46 0.84
C GLU A 187 4.75 12.62 2.08
N GLU A 188 3.51 12.70 2.56
CA GLU A 188 3.01 11.91 3.70
C GLU A 188 3.02 10.40 3.43
N ALA A 189 2.94 9.98 2.16
CA ALA A 189 3.00 8.57 1.80
C ALA A 189 4.38 7.94 2.07
N ASN A 190 5.45 8.75 2.06
CA ASN A 190 6.85 8.40 2.30
C ASN A 190 7.26 7.08 1.61
N LEU A 191 7.12 7.05 0.28
CA LEU A 191 7.38 5.86 -0.54
C LEU A 191 8.80 5.91 -1.13
N PRO A 192 9.54 4.78 -1.17
CA PRO A 192 10.87 4.72 -1.78
C PRO A 192 10.79 4.58 -3.31
N VAL A 193 9.96 5.40 -3.96
CA VAL A 193 9.59 5.30 -5.38
C VAL A 193 9.73 6.66 -6.06
N ASN A 194 10.30 6.68 -7.26
CA ASN A 194 10.26 7.88 -8.11
C ASN A 194 9.03 7.83 -9.03
N THR A 195 8.07 8.73 -8.80
CA THR A 195 6.81 8.81 -9.56
C THR A 195 7.03 9.23 -11.02
N GLN A 196 8.01 10.08 -11.30
CA GLN A 196 8.29 10.56 -12.66
C GLN A 196 8.66 9.41 -13.60
N LEU A 197 9.52 8.49 -13.14
CA LEU A 197 9.91 7.31 -13.92
C LEU A 197 8.73 6.36 -14.21
N ILE A 198 7.68 6.40 -13.38
CA ILE A 198 6.45 5.63 -13.59
C ILE A 198 5.58 6.30 -14.65
N ILE A 199 5.49 7.63 -14.64
CA ILE A 199 4.79 8.40 -15.67
C ILE A 199 5.44 8.13 -17.03
N GLU A 200 6.76 8.29 -17.12
CA GLU A 200 7.53 7.99 -18.33
C GLU A 200 7.36 6.55 -18.84
N PHE A 201 7.15 5.58 -17.94
CA PHE A 201 6.89 4.20 -18.33
C PHE A 201 5.58 4.06 -19.11
N TYR A 202 4.52 4.76 -18.68
CA TYR A 202 3.19 4.64 -19.25
C TYR A 202 2.92 5.62 -20.41
N SER A 203 3.71 6.68 -20.53
CA SER A 203 3.65 7.63 -21.65
C SER A 203 4.34 7.13 -22.92
N ARG A 204 5.01 5.97 -22.85
CA ARG A 204 5.56 5.25 -23.99
C ARG A 204 4.51 4.34 -24.62
#